data_AF-A0A2D4NZG4-F1
#
_entry.id   AF-A0A2D4NZG4-F1
#
_cell.length_a   1.000
_cell.length_b   1.000
_cell.length_c   1.000
_cell.angle_alpha   90.00
_cell.angle_beta   90.00
_cell.angle_gamma   90.00
#
_symmetry.space_group_name_H-M   'P 1'
#
loop_
_entity.id
_entity.type
_entity.pdbx_description
1 polymer ?
#
loop_
_entity_poly.entity_id
_entity_poly.type
_entity_poly.pdbx_seq_one_letter_code
_entity_poly.pdbx_strand_id
1 'polypeptide(L)'
;NDPGDVPKYDRRLLWTLDSGAALHITYRKELFTELHEPEPELRELYSFANHPVQVEGKGTIFVAELNTHILNVYYVPAATSNLLSQSQLSRISNFQVFHFNQ
;
A
#
# COMPACT_ATOMS: atom_id res chain seq x y z
N ASN A 1 6.22 35.06 -2.74
CA ASN A 1 6.81 33.71 -2.61
C ASN A 1 7.01 33.46 -1.13
N ASP A 2 5.98 32.93 -0.49
CA ASP A 2 6.00 32.58 0.93
C ASP A 2 6.86 31.32 1.13
N PRO A 3 7.85 31.28 2.04
CA PRO A 3 8.74 30.11 2.21
C PRO A 3 8.06 28.92 2.91
N GLY A 4 6.74 28.94 3.09
CA GLY A 4 6.03 28.13 4.08
C GLY A 4 5.51 26.75 3.67
N ASP A 5 5.58 26.35 2.40
CA ASP A 5 4.87 25.15 1.91
C ASP A 5 5.80 24.02 1.45
N VAL A 6 6.93 23.82 2.13
CA VAL A 6 7.67 22.55 1.97
C VAL A 6 6.92 21.49 2.78
N PRO A 7 6.33 20.45 2.16
CA PRO A 7 5.60 19.43 2.88
C PRO A 7 6.52 18.78 3.92
N LYS A 8 6.07 18.76 5.19
CA LYS A 8 6.82 18.15 6.31
C LYS A 8 7.18 16.68 6.03
N TYR A 9 6.40 16.01 5.20
CA TYR A 9 6.61 14.62 4.79
C TYR A 9 6.52 14.51 3.29
N ASP A 10 7.37 13.66 2.72
CA ASP A 10 7.20 13.20 1.35
C ASP A 10 5.95 12.32 1.28
N ARG A 11 4.86 12.86 0.73
CA ARG A 11 3.57 12.15 0.59
C ARG A 11 3.70 10.84 -0.18
N ARG A 12 4.76 10.70 -0.97
CA ARG A 12 5.09 9.51 -1.75
C ARG A 12 5.51 8.32 -0.88
N LEU A 13 5.97 8.58 0.34
CA LEU A 13 6.40 7.59 1.33
C LEU A 13 5.35 7.34 2.41
N LEU A 14 4.25 8.09 2.43
CA LEU A 14 3.20 7.88 3.41
C LEU A 14 2.38 6.63 3.07
N TRP A 15 2.18 5.79 4.09
CA TRP A 15 1.35 4.59 4.06
C TRP A 15 0.13 4.77 4.95
N THR A 16 -1.05 4.49 4.40
CA THR A 16 -2.29 4.41 5.16
C THR A 16 -2.50 2.97 5.59
N LEU A 17 -2.57 2.73 6.90
CA LEU A 17 -3.07 1.46 7.44
C LEU A 17 -4.60 1.49 7.35
N ASP A 18 -5.17 0.61 6.53
CA ASP A 18 -6.60 0.58 6.23
C ASP A 18 -7.20 -0.77 6.65
N SER A 19 -8.17 -0.72 7.55
CA SER A 19 -8.90 -1.88 8.04
C SER A 19 -9.94 -2.41 7.05
N GLY A 20 -10.40 -1.57 6.12
CA GLY A 20 -11.31 -1.93 5.04
C GLY A 20 -10.60 -2.46 3.79
N ALA A 21 -9.29 -2.22 3.66
CA ALA A 21 -8.51 -2.72 2.53
C ALA A 21 -8.29 -4.24 2.64
N ALA A 22 -8.61 -4.95 1.55
CA ALA A 22 -8.33 -6.40 1.44
C ALA A 22 -6.88 -6.71 1.01
N LEU A 23 -6.22 -5.77 0.33
CA LEU A 23 -4.91 -5.94 -0.30
C LEU A 23 -3.96 -4.79 0.07
N HIS A 24 -2.66 -5.07 0.17
CA HIS A 24 -1.62 -4.05 0.17
C HIS A 24 -1.44 -3.47 -1.24
N ILE A 25 -1.48 -2.15 -1.40
CA ILE A 25 -1.45 -1.48 -2.71
C ILE A 25 -0.53 -0.27 -2.70
N THR A 26 0.19 -0.08 -3.81
CA THR A 26 0.98 1.12 -4.06
C THR A 26 0.97 1.48 -5.53
N TYR A 27 1.09 2.78 -5.82
CA TYR A 27 1.34 3.32 -7.16
C TYR A 27 2.83 3.57 -7.42
N ARG A 28 3.71 3.17 -6.49
CA ARG A 28 5.14 3.47 -6.50
C ARG A 28 5.94 2.25 -6.97
N LYS A 29 6.21 2.18 -8.27
CA LYS A 29 6.95 1.06 -8.86
C LYS A 29 8.37 0.94 -8.31
N GLU A 30 8.99 2.05 -7.95
CA GLU A 30 10.35 2.13 -7.44
C GLU A 30 10.54 1.57 -6.01
N LEU A 31 9.45 1.28 -5.29
CA LEU A 31 9.54 0.67 -3.95
C LEU A 31 9.72 -0.84 -3.98
N PHE A 32 9.50 -1.47 -5.15
CA PHE A 32 9.57 -2.92 -5.30
C PHE A 32 11.01 -3.40 -5.39
N THR A 33 11.37 -4.38 -4.55
CA THR A 33 12.63 -5.14 -4.66
C THR A 33 12.56 -6.13 -5.81
N GLU A 34 11.35 -6.61 -6.10
CA GLU A 34 10.99 -7.44 -7.23
C GLU A 34 9.51 -7.21 -7.57
N LEU A 35 9.18 -7.36 -8.86
CA LEU A 35 7.83 -7.19 -9.35
C LEU A 35 7.53 -8.27 -10.39
N HIS A 36 6.42 -8.97 -10.19
CA HIS A 36 5.93 -10.03 -11.06
C HIS A 36 4.55 -9.66 -11.61
N GLU A 37 4.11 -10.38 -12.64
CA GLU A 37 2.76 -10.27 -13.16
C GLU A 37 1.73 -10.60 -12.06
N PRO A 38 0.60 -9.87 -11.99
CA PRO A 38 -0.45 -10.19 -11.04
C PRO A 38 -1.21 -11.46 -11.46
N GLU A 39 -1.86 -12.09 -10.48
CA GLU A 39 -2.76 -13.21 -10.71
C GLU A 39 -3.87 -12.82 -11.71
N PRO A 40 -4.30 -13.72 -12.62
CA PRO A 40 -5.34 -13.42 -13.61
C PRO A 40 -6.61 -12.82 -13.01
N GLU A 41 -7.02 -13.28 -11.83
CA GLU A 41 -8.22 -12.85 -11.11
C GLU A 41 -8.08 -11.46 -10.47
N LEU A 42 -6.86 -10.92 -10.38
CA LEU A 42 -6.54 -9.65 -9.73
C LEU A 42 -5.92 -8.63 -10.69
N ARG A 43 -6.11 -8.81 -12.01
CA ARG A 43 -5.68 -7.83 -13.02
C ARG A 43 -6.47 -6.52 -13.00
N GLU A 44 -7.66 -6.53 -12.39
CA GLU A 44 -8.49 -5.35 -12.22
C GLU A 44 -9.05 -5.28 -10.79
N LEU A 45 -9.05 -4.09 -10.20
CA LEU A 45 -9.63 -3.83 -8.89
C LEU A 45 -10.74 -2.79 -8.99
N TYR A 46 -11.87 -3.05 -8.34
CA TYR A 46 -13.04 -2.17 -8.35
C TYR A 46 -13.08 -1.18 -7.18
N SER A 47 -12.30 -1.42 -6.12
CA SER A 47 -12.43 -0.67 -4.85
C SER A 47 -11.69 0.67 -4.82
N PHE A 48 -10.85 0.98 -5.82
CA PHE A 48 -9.97 2.16 -5.80
C PHE A 48 -10.53 3.36 -6.53
N ALA A 49 -11.48 3.14 -7.45
CA ALA A 49 -12.14 4.16 -8.22
C ALA A 49 -13.59 3.74 -8.47
N ASN A 50 -14.45 4.66 -8.87
CA ASN A 50 -15.81 4.33 -9.34
C ASN A 50 -15.81 3.50 -10.65
N HIS A 51 -14.64 3.02 -11.08
CA HIS A 51 -14.39 2.22 -12.25
C HIS A 51 -13.29 1.19 -11.91
N PRO A 52 -13.22 0.05 -12.63
CA PRO A 52 -12.09 -0.87 -12.50
C PRO A 52 -10.77 -0.14 -12.80
N VAL A 53 -9.76 -0.39 -11.97
CA VAL A 53 -8.38 0.06 -12.20
C VAL A 53 -7.49 -1.14 -12.49
N GLN A 54 -6.56 -0.95 -13.42
CA GLN A 54 -5.62 -2.00 -13.81
C GLN A 54 -4.56 -2.22 -12.72
N VAL A 55 -4.28 -3.49 -12.46
CA VAL A 55 -3.14 -3.95 -11.67
C VAL A 55 -2.05 -4.37 -12.63
N GLU A 56 -0.86 -3.78 -12.46
CA GLU A 56 0.28 -3.99 -13.36
C GLU A 56 1.37 -4.88 -12.75
N GLY A 57 1.20 -5.30 -11.50
CA GLY A 57 2.14 -6.23 -10.89
C GLY A 57 1.86 -6.54 -9.44
N LYS A 58 2.62 -7.49 -8.93
CA LYS A 58 2.64 -7.92 -7.53
C LYS A 58 4.08 -8.21 -7.10
N GLY A 59 4.45 -7.81 -5.90
CA GLY A 59 5.81 -8.04 -5.40
C GLY A 59 5.99 -7.72 -3.94
N THR A 60 7.26 -7.58 -3.55
CA THR A 60 7.67 -7.19 -2.20
C THR A 60 8.23 -5.77 -2.22
N ILE A 61 7.95 -5.04 -1.15
CA ILE A 61 8.51 -3.72 -0.88
C ILE A 61 9.17 -3.71 0.49
N PHE A 62 10.10 -2.78 0.68
CA PHE A 62 10.58 -2.42 2.01
C PHE A 62 9.90 -1.13 2.48
N VAL A 63 9.24 -1.16 3.64
CA VAL A 63 8.64 0.02 4.27
C VAL A 63 9.55 0.48 5.40
N ALA A 64 10.27 1.57 5.18
CA ALA A 64 11.30 2.06 6.11
C ALA A 64 10.73 2.42 7.49
N GLU A 65 9.53 3.00 7.53
CA GLU A 65 8.84 3.42 8.76
C GLU A 65 8.48 2.22 9.65
N LEU A 66 8.29 1.05 9.05
CA LEU A 66 8.01 -0.20 9.76
C LEU A 66 9.27 -1.08 9.89
N ASN A 67 10.38 -0.68 9.25
CA ASN A 67 11.62 -1.44 9.12
C ASN A 67 11.39 -2.91 8.75
N THR A 68 10.50 -3.16 7.79
CA THR A 68 10.10 -4.53 7.40
C THR A 68 9.78 -4.63 5.92
N HIS A 69 9.91 -5.85 5.40
CA HIS A 69 9.45 -6.19 4.06
C HIS A 69 7.96 -6.55 4.10
N ILE A 70 7.19 -5.95 3.20
CA ILE A 70 5.77 -6.27 3.01
C ILE A 70 5.66 -7.07 1.73
N LEU A 71 5.23 -8.33 1.86
CA LEU A 71 4.99 -9.25 0.77
C LEU A 71 3.62 -9.01 0.14
N ASN A 72 3.43 -9.49 -1.10
CA ASN A 72 2.14 -9.50 -1.79
C ASN A 72 1.52 -8.09 -1.96
N VAL A 73 2.35 -7.09 -2.24
CA VAL A 73 1.90 -5.74 -2.55
C VAL A 73 1.58 -5.64 -4.03
N TYR A 74 0.41 -5.10 -4.36
CA TYR A 74 -0.02 -4.90 -5.74
C TYR A 74 0.35 -3.51 -6.24
N TYR A 75 0.94 -3.47 -7.43
CA TYR A 75 1.26 -2.25 -8.15
C TYR A 75 0.05 -1.80 -8.96
N VAL A 76 -0.51 -0.66 -8.57
CA VAL A 76 -1.69 -0.05 -9.17
C VAL A 76 -1.35 1.40 -9.53
N PRO A 77 -0.89 1.69 -10.76
CA PRO A 77 -0.42 3.03 -11.14
C PRO A 77 -1.48 4.12 -10.99
N ALA A 78 -2.76 3.76 -11.14
CA ALA A 78 -3.89 4.69 -11.01
C ALA A 78 -4.25 4.99 -9.54
N ALA A 79 -3.68 4.29 -8.56
CA ALA A 79 -3.94 4.58 -7.15
C ALA A 79 -3.34 5.93 -6.73
N THR A 80 -3.99 6.61 -5.79
CA THR A 80 -3.56 7.94 -5.31
C THR A 80 -2.90 7.91 -3.94
N SER A 81 -2.80 6.72 -3.32
CA SER A 81 -2.24 6.50 -1.99
C SER A 81 -1.61 5.12 -1.88
N ASN A 82 -0.65 4.97 -0.96
CA ASN A 82 -0.12 3.68 -0.56
C ASN A 82 -0.98 3.13 0.58
N LEU A 83 -1.51 1.92 0.43
CA LEU A 83 -2.39 1.28 1.40
C LEU A 83 -1.75 0.01 1.95
N LEU A 84 -1.77 -0.13 3.27
CA LEU A 84 -1.52 -1.40 3.94
C LEU A 84 -2.85 -1.97 4.43
N SER A 85 -3.23 -3.16 3.93
CA SER A 85 -4.30 -3.93 4.54
C SER A 85 -3.91 -4.35 5.95
N GLN A 86 -4.65 -3.87 6.96
CA GLN A 86 -4.44 -4.27 8.34
C GLN A 86 -4.56 -5.79 8.52
N SER A 87 -5.53 -6.42 7.84
CA SER A 87 -5.82 -7.85 7.96
C SER A 87 -4.74 -8.75 7.36
N GLN A 88 -4.01 -8.27 6.34
CA GLN A 88 -2.85 -8.97 5.80
C GLN A 88 -1.62 -8.72 6.67
N LEU A 89 -1.43 -7.48 7.15
CA LEU A 89 -0.29 -7.12 7.99
C LEU A 89 -0.25 -7.98 9.27
N SER A 90 -1.39 -8.19 9.91
CA SER A 90 -1.51 -8.98 11.15
C SER A 90 -1.20 -10.48 10.97
N ARG A 91 -1.12 -10.98 9.73
CA ARG A 91 -0.78 -12.39 9.42
C ARG A 91 0.71 -12.61 9.26
N ILE A 92 1.46 -11.58 8.89
CA ILE A 92 2.87 -11.68 8.48
C ILE A 92 3.84 -11.04 9.48
N SER A 93 3.33 -10.51 10.59
CA SER A 93 4.14 -9.74 11.53
C SER A 93 3.63 -9.89 12.96
N ASN A 94 4.46 -9.50 13.92
CA ASN A 94 4.05 -9.32 15.32
C ASN A 94 3.21 -8.04 15.53
N PHE A 95 2.61 -7.47 14.47
CA PHE A 95 1.71 -6.33 14.64
C PHE A 95 0.49 -6.75 15.45
N GLN A 96 0.37 -6.18 16.63
CA GLN A 96 -0.79 -6.35 17.50
C GLN A 96 -1.67 -5.10 17.41
N VAL A 97 -2.94 -5.30 17.14
CA VAL A 97 -3.95 -4.25 17.17
C VAL A 97 -4.67 -4.35 18.50
N PHE A 98 -4.51 -3.33 19.35
CA PHE A 98 -5.18 -3.25 20.62
C PHE A 98 -6.42 -2.36 20.49
N HIS A 99 -7.59 -2.93 20.74
CA HIS A 99 -8.81 -2.16 20.90
C HIS A 99 -8.97 -1.84 22.39
N PHE A 100 -8.73 -0.58 22.77
CA PHE A 100 -9.03 -0.13 24.12
C PHE A 100 -10.48 0.32 24.16
N ASN A 101 -11.32 -0.41 24.90
CA ASN A 101 -12.63 0.09 25.26
C ASN A 101 -12.41 1.20 26.30
N GLN A 102 -12.91 2.41 26.01
CA GLN A 102 -13.04 3.46 27.03
C GLN A 102 -14.13 3.07 28.03
#